data_AF-A8U863-F1
#
_entry.id   AF-A8U863-F1
#
_cell.length_a   1.000
_cell.length_b   1.000
_cell.length_c   1.000
_cell.angle_alpha   90.00
_cell.angle_beta   90.00
_cell.angle_gamma   90.00
#
_symmetry.space_group_name_H-M   'P 1'
#
loop_
_entity.id
_entity.type
_entity.pdbx_description
1 polymer ?
#
loop_
_entity_poly.entity_id
_entity_poly.type
_entity_poly.pdbx_seq_one_letter_code
_entity_poly.pdbx_strand_id
1 'polypeptide(L)'
;MKKEELRTAIQEMNTYQFGQKKELTNKLSKVRSYVAKQEVLDMVSKLDKQIEEVKPELPVIPQFVADFIKGRTVSECFYYSYIMPNECNQETYEWINDNQTETARAILDGYTIEPEQPKTRQVLVKFFDNEEYRTELTEESAKELIEFLEANKHE
;
A
#
# COMPACT_ATOMS: atom_id res chain seq x y z
N MET A 1 -74.23 -24.94 -31.91
CA MET A 1 -72.79 -25.18 -31.69
C MET A 1 -71.92 -23.93 -31.66
N LYS A 2 -72.13 -22.88 -32.46
CA LYS A 2 -71.07 -21.86 -32.65
C LYS A 2 -70.75 -20.89 -31.51
N LYS A 3 -71.62 -20.68 -30.51
CA LYS A 3 -71.44 -19.60 -29.50
C LYS A 3 -70.68 -20.03 -28.24
N GLU A 4 -70.93 -21.23 -27.74
CA GLU A 4 -70.24 -21.74 -26.54
C GLU A 4 -68.81 -22.15 -26.86
N GLU A 5 -68.56 -22.76 -28.02
CA GLU A 5 -67.20 -23.06 -28.51
C GLU A 5 -66.35 -21.78 -28.62
N LEU A 6 -66.93 -20.69 -29.13
CA LEU A 6 -66.25 -19.41 -29.25
C LEU A 6 -65.93 -18.79 -27.88
N ARG A 7 -66.83 -18.93 -26.89
CA ARG A 7 -66.58 -18.46 -25.51
C ARG A 7 -65.45 -19.23 -24.84
N THR A 8 -65.45 -20.55 -24.97
CA THR A 8 -64.38 -21.40 -24.45
C THR A 8 -63.04 -21.02 -25.06
N ALA A 9 -62.97 -20.85 -26.38
CA ALA A 9 -61.75 -20.44 -27.07
C ALA A 9 -61.22 -19.07 -26.60
N ILE A 10 -62.11 -18.09 -26.40
CA ILE A 10 -61.73 -16.77 -25.86
C ILE A 10 -61.18 -16.90 -24.44
N GLN A 11 -61.79 -17.75 -23.61
CA GLN A 11 -61.36 -17.95 -22.23
C GLN A 11 -60.00 -18.66 -22.15
N GLU A 12 -59.76 -19.66 -23.00
CA GLU A 12 -58.46 -20.32 -23.14
C GLU A 12 -57.37 -19.34 -23.63
N MET A 13 -57.68 -18.53 -24.65
CA MET A 13 -56.77 -17.49 -25.14
C MET A 13 -56.42 -16.47 -24.04
N ASN A 14 -57.40 -15.99 -23.29
CA ASN A 14 -57.18 -15.07 -22.18
C ASN A 14 -56.33 -15.69 -21.07
N THR A 15 -56.55 -16.96 -20.76
CA THR A 15 -55.79 -17.69 -19.75
C THR A 15 -54.34 -17.89 -20.19
N TYR A 16 -54.13 -18.24 -21.46
CA TYR A 16 -52.80 -18.36 -22.06
C TYR A 16 -52.06 -17.01 -22.07
N GLN A 17 -52.70 -15.94 -22.53
CA GLN A 17 -52.11 -14.60 -22.52
C GLN A 17 -51.77 -14.12 -21.11
N PHE A 18 -52.63 -14.40 -20.13
CA PHE A 18 -52.36 -14.09 -18.73
C PHE A 18 -51.16 -14.85 -18.19
N GLY A 19 -51.04 -16.14 -18.51
CA GLY A 19 -49.88 -16.97 -18.17
C GLY A 19 -48.57 -16.39 -18.73
N GLN A 20 -48.56 -16.05 -20.02
CA GLN A 20 -47.42 -15.43 -20.69
C GLN A 20 -47.02 -14.09 -20.04
N LYS A 21 -48.00 -13.23 -19.73
CA LYS A 21 -47.74 -11.94 -19.07
C LYS A 21 -47.13 -12.12 -17.68
N LYS A 22 -47.63 -13.10 -16.91
CA LYS A 22 -47.10 -13.43 -15.57
C LYS A 22 -45.66 -13.93 -15.66
N GLU A 23 -45.35 -14.80 -16.62
CA GLU A 23 -43.99 -15.28 -16.85
C GLU A 23 -43.03 -14.14 -17.22
N LEU A 24 -43.43 -13.25 -18.13
CA LEU A 24 -42.64 -12.11 -18.54
C LEU A 24 -42.33 -11.17 -17.36
N THR A 25 -43.32 -10.95 -16.49
CA THR A 25 -43.17 -10.10 -15.30
C THR A 25 -42.14 -10.69 -14.32
N ASN A 26 -42.15 -12.02 -14.14
CA ASN A 26 -41.16 -12.71 -13.31
C ASN A 26 -39.74 -12.68 -13.91
N LYS A 27 -39.61 -12.75 -15.25
CA LYS A 27 -38.31 -12.59 -15.91
C LYS A 27 -37.79 -11.16 -15.74
N LEU A 28 -38.66 -10.17 -15.92
CA LEU A 28 -38.32 -8.76 -15.78
C LEU A 28 -37.88 -8.42 -14.35
N SER A 29 -38.54 -8.97 -13.32
CA SER A 29 -38.14 -8.73 -11.93
C SER A 29 -36.76 -9.31 -11.61
N LYS A 30 -36.42 -10.50 -12.15
CA LYS A 30 -35.07 -11.08 -12.05
C LYS A 30 -34.02 -10.22 -12.74
N VAL A 31 -34.28 -9.76 -13.96
CA VAL A 31 -33.33 -8.90 -14.68
C VAL A 31 -33.09 -7.60 -13.91
N ARG A 32 -34.15 -6.96 -13.39
CA ARG A 32 -34.02 -5.76 -12.56
C ARG A 32 -33.17 -6.00 -11.30
N SER A 33 -33.31 -7.13 -10.63
CA SER A 33 -32.51 -7.44 -9.45
C SER A 33 -31.03 -7.68 -9.79
N TYR A 34 -30.73 -8.26 -10.95
CA TYR A 34 -29.34 -8.37 -11.43
C TYR A 34 -28.74 -7.01 -11.77
N VAL A 35 -29.47 -6.13 -12.45
CA VAL A 35 -29.01 -4.77 -12.77
C VAL A 35 -28.73 -3.98 -11.48
N ALA A 36 -29.65 -4.01 -10.51
CA ALA A 36 -29.45 -3.34 -9.23
C ALA A 36 -28.22 -3.86 -8.47
N LYS A 37 -27.93 -5.17 -8.53
CA LYS A 37 -26.70 -5.74 -7.95
C LYS A 37 -25.44 -5.26 -8.68
N GLN A 38 -25.48 -5.18 -10.00
CA GLN A 38 -24.35 -4.72 -10.79
C GLN A 38 -24.05 -3.25 -10.53
N GLU A 39 -25.06 -2.40 -10.44
CA GLU A 39 -24.91 -0.98 -10.08
C GLU A 39 -24.24 -0.82 -8.71
N VAL A 40 -24.62 -1.65 -7.72
CA VAL A 40 -23.97 -1.66 -6.40
C VAL A 40 -22.51 -2.09 -6.49
N LEU A 41 -22.19 -3.13 -7.26
CA LEU A 41 -20.79 -3.57 -7.46
C LEU A 41 -19.95 -2.49 -8.15
N ASP A 42 -20.50 -1.82 -9.15
CA ASP A 42 -19.81 -0.75 -9.87
C ASP A 42 -19.56 0.46 -8.95
N MET A 43 -20.49 0.79 -8.05
CA MET A 43 -20.30 1.82 -7.04
C MET A 43 -19.22 1.44 -6.02
N VAL A 44 -19.22 0.20 -5.52
CA VAL A 44 -18.18 -0.30 -4.60
C VAL A 44 -16.81 -0.23 -5.26
N SER A 45 -16.68 -0.70 -6.51
CA SER A 45 -15.41 -0.65 -7.23
C SER A 45 -14.90 0.79 -7.46
N LYS A 46 -15.80 1.75 -7.69
CA LYS A 46 -15.42 3.17 -7.79
C LYS A 46 -14.95 3.73 -6.45
N LEU A 47 -15.60 3.36 -5.36
CA LEU A 47 -15.18 3.76 -4.01
C LEU A 47 -13.82 3.16 -3.65
N ASP A 48 -13.58 1.89 -3.95
CA ASP A 48 -12.30 1.24 -3.69
C ASP A 48 -11.15 1.95 -4.41
N LYS A 49 -11.36 2.33 -5.69
CA LYS A 49 -10.37 3.10 -6.46
C LYS A 49 -10.11 4.49 -5.86
N GLN A 50 -11.17 5.20 -5.46
CA GLN A 50 -11.03 6.50 -4.81
C GLN A 50 -10.32 6.39 -3.46
N ILE A 51 -10.55 5.30 -2.70
CA ILE A 51 -9.87 5.05 -1.44
C ILE A 51 -8.37 4.76 -1.66
N GLU A 52 -8.01 4.02 -2.71
CA GLU A 52 -6.60 3.79 -3.06
C GLU A 52 -5.88 5.07 -3.47
N GLU A 53 -6.54 5.94 -4.25
CA GLU A 53 -5.97 7.24 -4.66
C GLU A 53 -5.77 8.23 -3.49
N VAL A 54 -6.48 8.03 -2.37
CA VAL A 54 -6.44 8.92 -1.19
C VAL A 54 -5.60 8.33 -0.05
N LYS A 55 -5.01 7.12 -0.21
CA LYS A 55 -4.11 6.58 0.82
C LYS A 55 -2.95 7.55 1.05
N PRO A 56 -2.82 8.13 2.26
CA PRO A 56 -1.74 9.05 2.54
C PRO A 56 -0.41 8.33 2.39
N GLU A 57 0.56 8.95 1.71
CA GLU A 57 1.94 8.46 1.74
C GLU A 57 2.41 8.43 3.20
N LEU A 58 2.89 7.26 3.64
CA LEU A 58 3.40 7.09 5.00
C LEU A 58 4.66 7.94 5.18
N PRO A 59 4.84 8.59 6.35
CA PRO A 59 6.09 9.26 6.65
C PRO A 59 7.26 8.28 6.62
N VAL A 60 8.41 8.76 6.14
CA VAL A 60 9.68 8.05 6.22
C VAL A 60 10.38 8.53 7.49
N ILE A 61 10.81 7.61 8.36
CA ILE A 61 11.48 7.95 9.62
C ILE A 61 12.80 7.17 9.78
N PRO A 62 13.78 7.70 10.53
CA PRO A 62 14.97 6.96 10.88
C PRO A 62 14.70 5.73 11.75
N GLN A 63 15.60 4.75 11.68
CA GLN A 63 15.51 3.51 12.45
C GLN A 63 15.41 3.75 13.97
N PHE A 64 16.14 4.72 14.53
CA PHE A 64 16.10 5.01 15.97
C PHE A 64 14.74 5.56 16.44
N VAL A 65 13.99 6.24 15.56
CA VAL A 65 12.62 6.70 15.84
C VAL A 65 11.64 5.55 15.71
N ALA A 66 11.82 4.70 14.70
CA ALA A 66 11.05 3.46 14.56
C ALA A 66 11.19 2.58 15.81
N ASP A 67 12.40 2.43 16.33
CA ASP A 67 12.68 1.66 17.55
C ASP A 67 12.06 2.30 18.80
N PHE A 68 11.97 3.63 18.85
CA PHE A 68 11.24 4.33 19.91
C PHE A 68 9.74 4.02 19.89
N ILE A 69 9.11 4.02 18.72
CA ILE A 69 7.67 3.75 18.56
C ILE A 69 7.36 2.26 18.78
N LYS A 70 8.27 1.37 18.37
CA LYS A 70 8.07 -0.08 18.35
C LYS A 70 7.75 -0.62 19.74
N GLY A 71 6.60 -1.30 19.85
CA GLY A 71 6.18 -1.94 21.09
C GLY A 71 5.57 -1.00 22.13
N ARG A 72 5.37 0.29 21.77
CA ARG A 72 4.64 1.26 22.60
C ARG A 72 3.24 1.49 22.07
N THR A 73 2.34 1.85 22.97
CA THR A 73 1.02 2.40 22.62
C THR A 73 1.14 3.85 22.16
N VAL A 74 0.14 4.33 21.42
CA VAL A 74 0.04 5.74 20.99
C VAL A 74 0.19 6.71 22.18
N SER A 75 -0.48 6.40 23.29
CA SER A 75 -0.43 7.22 24.50
C SER A 75 0.96 7.26 25.13
N GLU A 76 1.67 6.12 25.15
CA GLU A 76 3.05 6.07 25.63
C GLU A 76 3.98 6.86 24.72
N CYS A 77 3.85 6.73 23.40
CA CYS A 77 4.67 7.50 22.46
C CYS A 77 4.54 9.01 22.71
N PHE A 78 3.31 9.55 22.84
CA PHE A 78 3.10 10.96 23.12
C PHE A 78 3.57 11.38 24.52
N TYR A 79 3.40 10.52 25.53
CA TYR A 79 3.88 10.79 26.88
C TYR A 79 5.41 10.93 26.92
N TYR A 80 6.14 10.00 26.29
CA TYR A 80 7.60 10.02 26.29
C TYR A 80 8.21 11.07 25.37
N SER A 81 7.54 11.44 24.27
CA SER A 81 8.04 12.49 23.39
C SER A 81 7.77 13.91 23.88
N TYR A 82 6.66 14.16 24.58
CA TYR A 82 6.26 15.53 24.96
C TYR A 82 6.26 15.80 26.47
N ILE A 83 6.07 14.78 27.32
CA ILE A 83 5.90 14.96 28.77
C ILE A 83 7.17 14.56 29.53
N MET A 84 7.84 13.49 29.12
CA MET A 84 9.06 12.97 29.76
C MET A 84 10.22 12.81 28.77
N PRO A 85 10.72 13.90 28.15
CA PRO A 85 11.75 13.82 27.12
C PRO A 85 13.07 13.24 27.62
N ASN A 86 13.36 13.34 28.93
CA ASN A 86 14.57 12.78 29.54
C ASN A 86 14.62 11.23 29.56
N GLU A 87 13.47 10.57 29.35
CA GLU A 87 13.37 9.10 29.22
C GLU A 87 13.58 8.65 27.76
N CYS A 88 13.70 9.61 26.84
CA CYS A 88 14.07 9.41 25.46
C CYS A 88 15.59 9.58 25.31
N ASN A 89 16.22 8.83 24.40
CA ASN A 89 17.61 9.15 24.08
C ASN A 89 17.65 10.53 23.39
N GLN A 90 18.78 11.23 23.53
CA GLN A 90 18.90 12.61 23.07
C GLN A 90 18.68 12.75 21.55
N GLU A 91 19.20 11.82 20.75
CA GLU A 91 19.07 11.82 19.29
C GLU A 91 17.62 11.67 18.83
N THR A 92 16.87 10.74 19.44
CA THR A 92 15.44 10.55 19.21
C THR A 92 14.65 11.78 19.62
N TYR A 93 14.96 12.38 20.77
CA TYR A 93 14.27 13.58 21.23
C TYR A 93 14.48 14.77 20.28
N GLU A 94 15.74 15.05 19.91
CA GLU A 94 16.07 16.13 18.98
C GLU A 94 15.35 15.95 17.63
N TRP A 95 15.39 14.74 17.08
CA TRP A 95 14.70 14.45 15.83
C TRP A 95 13.18 14.61 15.94
N ILE A 96 12.55 14.07 16.99
CA ILE A 96 11.09 14.20 17.18
C ILE A 96 10.68 15.67 17.34
N ASN A 97 11.47 16.46 18.06
CA ASN A 97 11.19 17.87 18.28
C ASN A 97 11.25 18.67 16.97
N ASP A 98 12.15 18.31 16.06
CA ASP A 98 12.28 18.94 14.76
C ASP A 98 11.26 18.38 13.73
N ASN A 99 10.72 17.17 13.95
CA ASN A 99 9.84 16.43 13.03
C ASN A 99 8.54 16.00 13.70
N GLN A 100 7.88 16.93 14.42
CA GLN A 100 6.70 16.62 15.25
C GLN A 100 5.52 16.07 14.43
N THR A 101 5.33 16.59 13.23
CA THR A 101 4.22 16.19 12.34
C THR A 101 4.44 14.78 11.80
N GLU A 102 5.64 14.50 11.29
CA GLU A 102 6.06 13.19 10.80
C GLU A 102 5.99 12.16 11.92
N THR A 103 6.41 12.53 13.13
CA THR A 103 6.30 11.68 14.32
C THR A 103 4.84 11.35 14.64
N ALA A 104 3.97 12.36 14.67
CA ALA A 104 2.54 12.15 14.94
C ALA A 104 1.90 11.25 13.87
N ARG A 105 2.22 11.48 12.59
CA ARG A 105 1.77 10.64 11.48
C ARG A 105 2.33 9.22 11.58
N ALA A 106 3.59 9.05 11.97
CA ALA A 106 4.21 7.74 12.15
C ALA A 106 3.51 6.92 13.24
N ILE A 107 3.12 7.58 14.34
CA ILE A 107 2.40 6.96 15.45
C ILE A 107 0.96 6.60 15.06
N LEU A 108 0.26 7.43 14.28
CA LEU A 108 -1.16 7.28 13.98
C LEU A 108 -1.44 6.48 12.70
N ASP A 109 -0.73 6.81 11.62
CA ASP A 109 -0.95 6.28 10.27
C ASP A 109 0.00 5.11 9.96
N GLY A 110 1.08 4.96 10.72
CA GLY A 110 2.20 4.06 10.43
C GLY A 110 3.34 4.78 9.69
N TYR A 111 4.42 4.06 9.40
CA TYR A 111 5.64 4.64 8.83
C TYR A 111 6.40 3.67 7.93
N THR A 112 7.31 4.23 7.13
CA THR A 112 8.39 3.51 6.44
C THR A 112 9.73 3.91 7.03
N ILE A 113 10.73 3.04 6.98
CA ILE A 113 12.05 3.30 7.56
C ILE A 113 12.98 3.81 6.46
N GLU A 114 13.76 4.85 6.76
CA GLU A 114 14.83 5.32 5.88
C GLU A 114 15.78 4.15 5.50
N PRO A 115 16.09 3.97 4.21
CA PRO A 115 17.01 2.92 3.80
C PRO A 115 18.41 3.18 4.39
N GLU A 116 19.05 2.14 4.93
CA GLU A 116 20.42 2.24 5.46
C GLU A 116 21.36 2.72 4.32
N GLN A 117 22.06 3.84 4.55
CA GLN A 117 23.04 4.33 3.60
C GLN A 117 24.16 3.28 3.46
N PRO A 118 24.60 2.96 2.23
CA PRO A 118 25.66 1.98 2.04
C PRO A 118 26.93 2.45 2.75
N LYS A 119 27.46 1.61 3.64
CA LYS A 119 28.71 1.91 4.36
C LYS A 119 29.85 1.96 3.35
N THR A 120 30.39 3.15 3.13
CA THR A 120 31.61 3.33 2.35
C THR A 120 32.83 3.07 3.23
N ARG A 121 33.88 2.47 2.65
CA ARG A 121 35.19 2.34 3.30
C ARG A 121 36.20 3.16 2.51
N GLN A 122 37.11 3.81 3.23
CA GLN A 122 38.28 4.43 2.58
C GLN A 122 39.21 3.32 2.08
N VAL A 123 39.49 3.34 0.78
CA VAL A 123 40.40 2.41 0.13
C VAL A 123 41.63 3.19 -0.35
N LEU A 124 42.80 2.65 -0.05
CA LEU A 124 44.09 3.14 -0.54
C LEU A 124 44.55 2.22 -1.67
N VAL A 125 44.64 2.75 -2.88
CA VAL A 125 45.23 2.05 -4.02
C VAL A 125 46.64 2.56 -4.22
N LYS A 126 47.62 1.64 -4.16
CA LYS A 126 49.04 1.93 -4.44
C LYS A 126 49.42 1.29 -5.78
N PHE A 127 49.86 2.12 -6.71
CA PHE A 127 50.46 1.65 -7.96
C PHE A 127 51.97 1.47 -7.82
N PHE A 128 52.59 0.79 -8.79
CA PHE A 128 54.03 0.48 -8.80
C PHE A 128 54.93 1.73 -8.88
N ASP A 129 54.37 2.88 -9.26
CA ASP A 129 55.03 4.19 -9.34
C ASP A 129 55.00 4.99 -8.03
N ASN A 130 54.54 4.38 -6.92
CA ASN A 130 54.34 5.00 -5.60
C ASN A 130 53.29 6.13 -5.57
N GLU A 131 52.43 6.27 -6.60
CA GLU A 131 51.29 7.17 -6.49
C GLU A 131 50.21 6.57 -5.57
N GLU A 132 49.73 7.38 -4.62
CA GLU A 132 48.70 7.01 -3.65
C GLU A 132 47.37 7.68 -4.00
N TYR A 133 46.36 6.89 -4.35
CA TYR A 133 45.00 7.38 -4.58
C TYR A 133 44.09 6.93 -3.43
N ARG A 134 43.36 7.90 -2.86
CA ARG A 134 42.38 7.69 -1.80
C ARG A 134 40.99 7.94 -2.35
N THR A 135 40.12 6.95 -2.23
CA THR A 135 38.70 7.07 -2.59
C THR A 135 37.85 6.33 -1.58
N GLU A 136 36.58 6.69 -1.52
CA GLU A 136 35.57 5.92 -0.80
C GLU A 136 34.89 4.96 -1.77
N LEU A 137 34.74 3.70 -1.37
CA LEU A 137 34.04 2.67 -2.13
C LEU A 137 33.04 1.96 -1.23
N THR A 138 31.93 1.49 -1.80
CA THR A 138 31.05 0.54 -1.11
C THR A 138 31.75 -0.81 -0.95
N GLU A 139 31.23 -1.67 -0.08
CA GLU A 139 31.80 -3.01 0.10
C GLU A 139 31.71 -3.85 -1.19
N GLU A 140 30.65 -3.70 -2.00
CA GLU A 140 30.57 -4.37 -3.31
C GLU A 140 31.65 -3.86 -4.26
N SER A 141 31.76 -2.53 -4.45
CA SER A 141 32.75 -1.96 -5.36
C SER A 141 34.19 -2.24 -4.92
N ALA A 142 34.44 -2.32 -3.62
CA ALA A 142 35.75 -2.73 -3.10
C ALA A 142 36.06 -4.20 -3.43
N LYS A 143 35.07 -5.11 -3.36
CA LYS A 143 35.24 -6.53 -3.74
C LYS A 143 35.49 -6.67 -5.24
N GLU A 144 34.71 -5.99 -6.08
CA GLU A 144 34.91 -5.98 -7.54
C GLU A 144 36.31 -5.50 -7.93
N LEU A 145 36.80 -4.44 -7.28
CA LEU A 145 38.14 -3.92 -7.52
C LEU A 145 39.22 -4.95 -7.13
N ILE A 146 39.06 -5.63 -6.00
CA ILE A 146 40.00 -6.67 -5.56
C ILE A 146 40.01 -7.84 -6.54
N GLU A 147 38.84 -8.35 -6.93
CA GLU A 147 38.71 -9.45 -7.90
C GLU A 147 39.33 -9.08 -9.25
N PHE A 148 39.09 -7.86 -9.73
CA PHE A 148 39.71 -7.34 -10.95
C PHE A 148 41.24 -7.32 -10.83
N LEU A 149 41.78 -6.82 -9.72
CA LEU A 149 43.23 -6.75 -9.52
C LEU A 149 43.85 -8.16 -9.38
N GLU A 150 43.16 -9.11 -8.75
CA GLU A 150 43.62 -10.49 -8.64
C GLU A 150 43.61 -11.23 -9.98
N ALA A 151 42.59 -11.01 -10.81
CA ALA A 151 42.50 -11.59 -12.15
C ALA A 151 43.62 -11.11 -13.08
N ASN A 152 44.14 -9.89 -12.87
CA ASN A 152 45.15 -9.25 -13.72
C ASN A 152 46.57 -9.24 -13.10
N LYS A 153 46.82 -9.98 -12.00
CA LYS A 153 48.14 -10.05 -11.35
C LYS A 153 49.21 -10.86 -12.10
N HIS A 154 48.86 -11.50 -13.22
CA HIS A 154 49.71 -12.46 -13.93
C HIS A 154 50.01 -12.12 -15.41
N GLU A 155 49.68 -10.91 -15.87
CA GLU A 155 50.23 -10.34 -17.13
C GLU A 155 51.45 -9.47 -16.84
#